data_AF-A0A193SNK2-F1
#
_entry.id   AF-A0A193SNK2-F1
#
_cell.length_a   1.000
_cell.length_b   1.000
_cell.length_c   1.000
_cell.angle_alpha   90.00
_cell.angle_beta   90.00
_cell.angle_gamma   90.00
#
_symmetry.space_group_name_H-M   'P 1'
#
loop_
_entity.id
_entity.type
_entity.pdbx_description
1 polymer ?
#
loop_
_entity_poly.entity_id
_entity_poly.type
_entity_poly.pdbx_seq_one_letter_code
_entity_poly.pdbx_strand_id
1 'polypeptide(L)'
;MSTQPTLLYSAGININPGVHEHPRIDEDVSSLIPLLSNERRIIILNHQGDFKKGTAQQTPWLATLLARRLGRPVDYLDDYVGQKSLEYARRMAPGVAADRKLTQ
;
A
#
# COMPACT_ATOMS: atom_id res chain seq x y z
N MET A 1 -2.84 -24.36 -1.77
CA MET A 1 -3.23 -22.94 -1.93
C MET A 1 -3.38 -22.34 -0.54
N SER A 2 -2.70 -21.21 -0.25
CA SER A 2 -2.82 -20.55 1.06
C SER A 2 -4.27 -20.11 1.29
N THR A 3 -4.86 -20.60 2.39
CA THR A 3 -6.22 -20.28 2.84
C THR A 3 -6.27 -18.99 3.65
N GLN A 4 -5.12 -18.31 3.85
CA GLN A 4 -5.10 -17.10 4.64
C GLN A 4 -5.79 -15.94 3.89
N PRO A 5 -6.66 -15.17 4.59
CA PRO A 5 -7.35 -14.04 4.00
C PRO A 5 -6.38 -12.94 3.59
N THR A 6 -6.67 -12.27 2.48
CA THR A 6 -6.01 -11.02 2.12
C THR A 6 -6.56 -9.90 2.99
N LEU A 7 -5.68 -9.18 3.69
CA LEU A 7 -6.05 -8.02 4.49
C LEU A 7 -6.10 -6.76 3.63
N LEU A 8 -7.04 -5.89 3.95
CA LEU A 8 -7.11 -4.53 3.44
C LEU A 8 -6.67 -3.59 4.57
N TYR A 9 -5.67 -2.76 4.31
CA TYR A 9 -5.11 -1.81 5.26
C TYR A 9 -5.28 -0.40 4.70
N SER A 10 -5.95 0.48 5.42
CA SER A 10 -6.07 1.89 5.02
C SER A 10 -4.94 2.69 5.67
N ALA A 11 -4.00 3.16 4.87
CA ALA A 11 -2.86 3.94 5.34
C ALA A 11 -3.17 5.44 5.38
N GLY A 12 -2.50 6.15 6.29
CA GLY A 12 -2.61 7.61 6.48
C GLY A 12 -1.44 8.41 5.91
N ILE A 13 -0.65 7.80 5.01
CA ILE A 13 0.61 8.34 4.50
C ILE A 13 0.34 9.37 3.38
N ASN A 14 -0.06 10.56 3.82
CA ASN A 14 -0.18 11.75 2.98
C ASN A 14 1.05 12.65 3.20
N ILE A 15 2.10 12.42 2.42
CA ILE A 15 3.39 13.13 2.50
C ILE A 15 3.87 13.51 1.10
N ASN A 16 4.78 14.48 1.01
CA ASN A 16 5.31 14.91 -0.27
C ASN A 16 6.37 13.93 -0.83
N PRO A 17 6.50 13.82 -2.16
CA PRO A 17 7.60 13.09 -2.78
C PRO A 17 8.97 13.58 -2.27
N GLY A 18 9.90 12.66 -2.03
CA GLY A 18 11.23 12.96 -1.50
C GLY A 18 11.31 13.02 0.03
N VAL A 19 10.18 12.97 0.74
CA VAL A 19 10.17 12.76 2.19
C VAL A 19 10.48 11.29 2.47
N HIS A 20 11.55 11.04 3.23
CA HIS A 20 12.00 9.70 3.59
C HIS A 20 11.76 9.35 5.07
N GLU A 21 11.63 10.37 5.92
CA GLU A 21 11.43 10.25 7.36
C GLU A 21 10.27 11.17 7.77
N HIS A 22 9.28 10.59 8.45
CA HIS A 22 8.09 11.31 8.89
C HIS A 22 7.30 10.42 9.88
N PRO A 23 6.76 10.96 10.99
CA PRO A 23 6.03 10.14 11.98
C PRO A 23 4.88 9.31 11.40
N ARG A 24 4.17 9.83 10.39
CA ARG A 24 3.13 9.07 9.67
C ARG A 24 3.67 7.83 8.95
N ILE A 25 4.89 7.89 8.41
CA ILE A 25 5.52 6.70 7.82
C ILE A 25 5.79 5.69 8.93
N ASP A 26 6.32 6.15 10.07
CA ASP A 26 6.72 5.28 11.17
C ASP A 26 5.51 4.58 11.81
N GLU A 27 4.39 5.29 11.95
CA GLU A 27 3.12 4.76 12.47
C GLU A 27 2.57 3.63 11.58
N ASP A 28 2.45 3.88 10.28
CA ASP A 28 1.92 2.89 9.34
C ASP A 28 2.88 1.70 9.17
N VAL A 29 4.20 1.93 9.11
CA VAL A 29 5.21 0.86 9.03
C VAL A 29 5.17 -0.02 10.28
N SER A 30 5.11 0.58 11.47
CA SER A 30 5.04 -0.16 12.74
C SER A 30 3.78 -1.03 12.83
N SER A 31 2.66 -0.55 12.26
CA SER A 31 1.40 -1.30 12.19
C SER A 31 1.45 -2.45 11.18
N LEU A 32 2.15 -2.28 10.06
CA LEU A 32 2.26 -3.28 8.99
C LEU A 32 3.20 -4.44 9.33
N ILE A 33 4.30 -4.19 10.05
CA ILE A 33 5.30 -5.21 10.42
C ILE A 33 4.68 -6.48 11.05
N PRO A 34 3.87 -6.40 12.11
CA PRO A 34 3.29 -7.60 12.74
C PRO A 34 2.23 -8.28 11.86
N LEU A 35 1.63 -7.56 10.90
CA LEU A 35 0.67 -8.16 9.97
C LEU A 35 1.39 -8.98 8.89
N LEU A 36 2.56 -8.51 8.43
CA LEU A 36 3.40 -9.17 7.43
C LEU A 36 4.17 -10.37 7.97
N SER A 37 4.45 -10.42 9.28
CA SER A 37 5.16 -11.55 9.90
C SER A 37 4.36 -12.86 9.90
N ASN A 38 3.04 -12.78 9.74
CA ASN A 38 2.13 -13.94 9.77
C ASN A 38 1.85 -14.55 8.38
N GLU A 39 2.71 -14.28 7.38
CA GLU A 39 2.53 -14.68 5.98
C GLU A 39 1.24 -14.14 5.31
N ARG A 40 0.64 -13.09 5.88
CA ARG A 40 -0.57 -12.51 5.33
C ARG A 40 -0.27 -11.73 4.06
N ARG A 41 -1.26 -11.68 3.17
CA ARG A 41 -1.27 -10.81 1.98
C ARG A 41 -1.91 -9.49 2.39
N ILE A 42 -1.28 -8.36 2.11
CA ILE A 42 -1.82 -7.05 2.52
C ILE A 42 -1.99 -6.16 1.30
N ILE A 43 -3.18 -5.61 1.13
CA ILE A 43 -3.45 -4.54 0.18
C ILE A 43 -3.53 -3.25 0.99
N ILE A 44 -2.63 -2.32 0.69
CA ILE A 44 -2.55 -0.98 1.27
C ILE A 44 -3.37 -0.05 0.39
N LEU A 45 -4.37 0.61 0.97
CA LEU A 45 -5.11 1.69 0.35
C LEU A 45 -4.55 3.00 0.89
N ASN A 46 -4.13 3.89 -0.01
CA ASN A 46 -3.68 5.22 0.34
C ASN A 46 -4.36 6.28 -0.53
N HIS A 47 -4.29 7.53 -0.06
CA HIS A 47 -4.67 8.70 -0.84
C HIS A 47 -3.62 9.80 -0.67
N GLN A 48 -3.34 10.51 -1.75
CA GLN A 48 -2.45 11.67 -1.76
C GLN A 48 -3.16 12.84 -2.43
N GLY A 49 -3.21 13.98 -1.74
CA GLY A 49 -3.96 15.15 -2.19
C GLY A 49 -5.48 14.98 -2.08
N ASP A 50 -6.21 15.82 -2.80
CA ASP A 50 -7.67 15.91 -2.74
C ASP A 50 -8.22 15.94 -4.17
N PHE A 51 -9.07 14.96 -4.50
CA PHE A 51 -9.68 14.85 -5.83
C PHE A 51 -10.57 16.05 -6.14
N LYS A 52 -11.38 16.52 -5.18
CA LYS A 52 -12.31 17.64 -5.38
C LYS A 52 -11.57 18.95 -5.67
N LYS A 53 -10.32 19.05 -5.20
CA LYS A 53 -9.44 20.21 -5.43
C LYS A 53 -8.50 20.01 -6.62
N GLY A 54 -8.57 18.89 -7.32
CA GLY A 54 -7.69 18.57 -8.44
C GLY A 54 -6.22 18.35 -8.05
N THR A 55 -5.93 18.08 -6.78
CA THR A 55 -4.56 17.87 -6.28
C THR A 55 -4.23 16.39 -6.05
N ALA A 56 -5.11 15.48 -6.45
CA ALA A 56 -4.91 14.05 -6.29
C ALA A 56 -3.71 13.55 -7.12
N GLN A 57 -2.74 12.92 -6.44
CA GLN A 57 -1.50 12.44 -7.08
C GLN A 57 -1.39 10.91 -7.03
N GLN A 58 -0.68 10.34 -8.01
CA GLN A 58 -0.25 8.95 -7.95
C GLN A 58 0.98 8.81 -7.04
N THR A 59 1.11 7.66 -6.36
CA THR A 59 2.14 7.43 -5.34
C THR A 59 3.06 6.23 -5.63
N PRO A 60 3.55 5.98 -6.86
CA PRO A 60 4.47 4.86 -7.09
C PRO A 60 5.75 4.95 -6.26
N TRP A 61 6.17 6.17 -5.92
CA TRP A 61 7.30 6.43 -5.03
C TRP A 61 7.05 5.97 -3.58
N LEU A 62 5.79 5.93 -3.13
CA LEU A 62 5.43 5.48 -1.79
C LEU A 62 5.61 3.97 -1.65
N ALA A 63 5.25 3.19 -2.67
CA ALA A 63 5.54 1.75 -2.68
C ALA A 63 7.06 1.49 -2.54
N THR A 64 7.88 2.28 -3.22
CA THR A 64 9.35 2.19 -3.09
C THR A 64 9.82 2.54 -1.68
N LEU A 65 9.26 3.59 -1.06
CA LEU A 65 9.56 3.97 0.32
C LEU A 65 9.16 2.87 1.30
N LEU A 66 7.94 2.34 1.20
CA LEU A 66 7.43 1.27 2.05
C LEU A 66 8.25 0.00 1.90
N ALA A 67 8.64 -0.37 0.67
CA ALA A 67 9.50 -1.52 0.44
C ALA A 67 10.83 -1.42 1.19
N ARG A 68 11.45 -0.23 1.18
CA ARG A 68 12.67 0.04 1.95
C ARG A 68 12.43 -0.03 3.45
N ARG A 69 11.36 0.59 3.96
CA ARG A 69 11.06 0.64 5.41
C ARG A 69 10.67 -0.72 5.98
N LEU A 70 9.97 -1.55 5.20
CA LEU A 70 9.52 -2.88 5.59
C LEU A 70 10.57 -3.97 5.33
N GLY A 71 11.61 -3.68 4.55
CA GLY A 71 12.61 -4.68 4.13
C GLY A 71 12.01 -5.79 3.26
N ARG A 72 10.91 -5.50 2.55
CA ARG A 72 10.13 -6.48 1.77
C ARG A 72 9.61 -5.86 0.47
N PRO A 73 9.34 -6.64 -0.58
CA PRO A 73 8.73 -6.12 -1.80
C PRO A 73 7.35 -5.52 -1.53
N VAL A 74 7.13 -4.32 -2.07
CA VAL A 74 5.83 -3.65 -2.10
C VAL A 74 5.58 -3.22 -3.54
N ASP A 75 4.53 -3.77 -4.15
CA ASP A 75 4.16 -3.44 -5.51
C ASP A 75 3.20 -2.25 -5.52
N TYR A 76 3.29 -1.43 -6.56
CA TYR A 76 2.33 -0.35 -6.80
C TYR A 76 1.32 -0.78 -7.86
N LEU A 77 0.04 -0.52 -7.60
CA LEU A 77 -1.05 -0.74 -8.54
C LEU A 77 -1.67 0.61 -8.89
N ASP A 78 -1.64 0.93 -10.19
CA ASP A 78 -2.27 2.13 -10.76
C ASP A 78 -3.80 2.00 -10.90
N ASP A 79 -4.33 0.79 -10.68
CA ASP A 79 -5.76 0.47 -10.73
C ASP A 79 -6.30 0.05 -9.35
N TYR A 80 -7.37 0.71 -8.92
CA TYR A 80 -7.95 0.57 -7.58
C TYR A 80 -9.29 -0.18 -7.55
N VAL A 81 -10.00 -0.22 -8.67
CA VAL A 81 -11.30 -0.88 -8.82
C VAL A 81 -11.38 -1.55 -10.18
N GLY A 82 -11.54 -2.88 -10.18
CA GLY A 82 -11.78 -3.62 -11.41
C GLY A 82 -11.17 -5.01 -11.42
N GLN A 83 -11.35 -5.67 -12.55
CA GLN A 83 -10.94 -7.04 -12.75
C GLN A 83 -9.42 -7.24 -12.59
N LYS A 84 -8.61 -6.28 -13.05
CA LYS A 84 -7.15 -6.30 -12.90
C LYS A 84 -6.72 -6.32 -11.43
N SER A 85 -7.30 -5.45 -10.60
CA SER A 85 -6.99 -5.39 -9.17
C SER A 85 -7.43 -6.65 -8.42
N LEU A 86 -8.52 -7.31 -8.86
CA LEU A 86 -8.96 -8.60 -8.33
C LEU A 86 -8.02 -9.74 -8.74
N GLU A 87 -7.62 -9.79 -10.01
CA GLU A 87 -6.70 -10.81 -10.53
C GLU A 87 -5.33 -10.72 -9.88
N TYR A 88 -4.82 -9.50 -9.69
CA TYR A 88 -3.57 -9.28 -8.98
C TYR A 88 -3.68 -9.78 -7.53
N ALA A 89 -4.73 -9.39 -6.79
CA ALA A 89 -4.94 -9.81 -5.40
C ALA A 89 -4.99 -11.35 -5.25
N ARG A 90 -5.57 -12.06 -6.23
CA ARG A 90 -5.62 -13.53 -6.26
C ARG A 90 -4.24 -14.17 -6.47
N ARG A 91 -3.32 -13.50 -7.18
CA ARG A 91 -1.98 -14.00 -7.50
C ARG A 91 -0.90 -13.59 -6.50
N MET A 92 -1.19 -12.65 -5.59
CA MET A 92 -0.24 -12.20 -4.57
C MET A 92 0.33 -13.37 -3.77
N ALA A 93 1.65 -13.42 -3.69
CA ALA A 93 2.34 -14.32 -2.79
C ALA A 93 2.15 -13.89 -1.32
N PRO A 94 2.17 -14.82 -0.35
CA PRO A 94 2.24 -14.51 1.07
C PRO A 94 3.35 -13.48 1.39
N GLY A 95 3.05 -12.50 2.25
CA GLY A 95 4.03 -11.50 2.71
C GLY A 95 4.31 -10.34 1.75
N VAL A 96 3.56 -10.20 0.66
CA VAL A 96 3.61 -9.06 -0.27
C VAL A 96 2.60 -8.00 0.15
N ALA A 97 3.01 -6.73 0.05
CA ALA A 97 2.11 -5.59 0.17
C ALA A 97 1.86 -4.94 -1.20
N ALA A 98 0.68 -4.37 -1.42
CA ALA A 98 0.39 -3.61 -2.64
C ALA A 98 -0.23 -2.25 -2.30
N ASP A 99 0.39 -1.15 -2.72
CA ASP A 99 -0.17 0.21 -2.58
C ASP A 99 -1.19 0.50 -3.68
N ARG A 100 -2.34 1.07 -3.31
CA ARG A 100 -3.44 1.43 -4.20
C ARG A 100 -3.91 2.85 -3.92
N LYS A 101 -4.16 3.63 -4.98
CA LYS A 101 -4.76 4.96 -4.88
C LYS A 101 -6.29 4.89 -4.85
N LEU A 102 -6.93 5.46 -3.84
CA LEU A 102 -8.36 5.77 -3.92
C LEU A 102 -8.56 7.07 -4.72
N THR A 103 -9.05 6.99 -5.97
CA THR A 103 -9.69 8.14 -6.62
C THR A 103 -11.20 7.98 -6.49
N GLN A 104 -11.84 8.83 -5.69
CA GLN A 104 -13.27 9.09 -5.78
C GLN A 104 -13.45 10.55 -6.17
#